data_AF-A0A7S0VH36-F1
#
_entry.id   AF-A0A7S0VH36-F1
#
_cell.length_a   1.000
_cell.length_b   1.000
_cell.length_c   1.000
_cell.angle_alpha   90.00
_cell.angle_beta   90.00
_cell.angle_gamma   90.00
#
_symmetry.space_group_name_H-M   'P 1'
#
loop_
_entity.id
_entity.type
_entity.pdbx_description
1 polymer ?
#
loop_
_entity_poly.entity_id
_entity_poly.type
_entity_poly.pdbx_seq_one_letter_code
_entity_poly.pdbx_strand_id
1 'polypeptide(L)'
;ITISSTTTTTTTTAAAGAELFAALYPCWSHSAGAALSLCFLAQAYNHACDILTCLARMPIGAEVLVQLDRLVSLLETPAYAALRLQLLRPRRFAALTRALYGLLALLPQCNAWRLLNARLQSAPALALLALEDAEEENSRRRGWSSG
;
A
#
# COMPACT_ATOMS: atom_id res chain seq x y z
N ILE A 1 -1.64 23.87 48.85
CA ILE A 1 -0.69 24.29 47.81
C ILE A 1 -0.79 23.29 46.68
N THR A 2 -1.30 23.78 45.55
CA THR A 2 -1.68 23.06 44.34
C THR A 2 -0.46 22.55 43.56
N ILE A 3 -0.52 21.32 43.06
CA ILE A 3 0.15 20.90 41.81
C ILE A 3 -0.81 19.87 41.16
N SER A 4 -1.81 20.35 40.42
CA SER A 4 -1.85 20.46 38.95
C SER A 4 -1.86 19.11 38.24
N SER A 5 -3.06 18.72 37.82
CA SER A 5 -3.42 17.67 36.87
C SER A 5 -2.94 17.99 35.45
N THR A 6 -2.49 17.00 34.65
CA THR A 6 -2.77 16.92 33.19
C THR A 6 -2.47 15.52 32.60
N THR A 7 -3.55 14.86 32.22
CA THR A 7 -3.80 13.90 31.13
C THR A 7 -2.91 13.95 29.87
N THR A 8 -2.22 12.84 29.51
CA THR A 8 -1.95 12.41 28.10
C THR A 8 -1.32 11.00 28.03
N THR A 9 -2.12 9.95 27.77
CA THR A 9 -1.62 8.56 27.57
C THR A 9 -2.17 7.87 26.30
N THR A 10 -2.74 8.62 25.36
CA THR A 10 -3.38 8.06 24.15
C THR A 10 -2.60 8.24 22.84
N THR A 11 -1.43 8.91 22.84
CA THR A 11 -0.63 9.20 21.63
C THR A 11 0.59 8.29 21.41
N THR A 12 0.94 7.40 22.35
CA THR A 12 2.25 6.73 22.37
C THR A 12 2.38 5.55 21.39
N THR A 13 1.30 4.84 21.06
CA THR A 13 1.38 3.59 20.29
C THR A 13 1.63 3.81 18.80
N ALA A 14 1.01 4.83 18.20
CA ALA A 14 1.23 5.18 16.80
C ALA A 14 2.64 5.74 16.57
N ALA A 15 3.13 6.57 17.50
CA ALA A 15 4.49 7.09 17.48
C ALA A 15 5.54 5.97 17.62
N ALA A 16 5.34 5.05 18.56
CA ALA A 16 6.22 3.88 18.73
C ALA A 16 6.26 2.97 17.49
N GLY A 17 5.14 2.81 16.79
CA GLY A 17 5.09 2.05 15.54
C GLY A 17 5.89 2.70 14.40
N ALA A 18 5.81 4.02 14.27
CA ALA A 18 6.58 4.76 13.27
C ALA A 18 8.08 4.74 13.57
N GLU A 19 8.47 4.88 14.84
CA GLU A 19 9.87 4.76 15.28
C GLU A 19 10.43 3.36 15.02
N LEU A 20 9.65 2.31 15.31
CA LEU A 20 10.05 0.93 15.02
C LEU A 20 10.21 0.69 13.51
N PHE A 21 9.30 1.20 12.69
CA PHE A 21 9.43 1.13 11.23
C PHE A 21 10.72 1.83 10.77
N ALA A 22 10.99 3.05 11.25
CA ALA A 22 12.19 3.80 10.89
C ALA A 22 13.49 3.10 11.33
N ALA A 23 13.49 2.42 12.48
CA ALA A 23 14.64 1.66 12.95
C ALA A 23 14.90 0.39 12.11
N LEU A 24 13.84 -0.30 11.66
CA LEU A 24 13.96 -1.53 10.86
C LEU A 24 14.19 -1.25 9.37
N TYR A 25 13.65 -0.17 8.82
CA TYR A 25 13.65 0.09 7.38
C TYR A 25 15.05 0.02 6.72
N PRO A 26 16.13 0.59 7.30
CA PRO A 26 17.46 0.55 6.68
C PRO A 26 17.96 -0.86 6.38
N CYS A 27 17.81 -1.82 7.30
CA CYS A 27 18.29 -3.18 7.07
C CYS A 27 17.37 -4.00 6.14
N TRP A 28 16.09 -3.64 6.02
CA TRP A 28 15.15 -4.26 5.09
C TRP A 28 15.25 -3.67 3.68
N SER A 29 15.81 -2.46 3.53
CA SER A 29 15.95 -1.75 2.25
C SER A 29 16.93 -2.42 1.27
N HIS A 30 17.78 -3.33 1.74
CA HIS A 30 18.71 -4.09 0.89
C HIS A 30 18.02 -5.12 -0.03
N SER A 31 16.75 -5.43 0.20
CA SER A 31 15.95 -6.30 -0.66
C SER A 31 14.61 -5.65 -0.98
N ALA A 32 14.27 -5.59 -2.27
CA ALA A 32 12.99 -5.04 -2.73
C ALA A 32 11.80 -5.78 -2.11
N GLY A 33 11.84 -7.12 -2.08
CA GLY A 33 10.78 -7.93 -1.48
C GLY A 33 10.63 -7.68 0.04
N ALA A 34 11.74 -7.56 0.77
CA ALA A 34 11.72 -7.28 2.20
C ALA A 34 11.18 -5.87 2.48
N ALA A 35 11.72 -4.84 1.82
CA ALA A 35 11.29 -3.46 1.97
C ALA A 35 9.78 -3.29 1.71
N LEU A 36 9.28 -3.88 0.61
CA LEU A 36 7.85 -3.86 0.28
C LEU A 36 7.01 -4.60 1.33
N SER A 37 7.45 -5.77 1.79
CA SER A 37 6.78 -6.52 2.87
C SER A 37 6.60 -5.65 4.13
N LEU A 38 7.69 -5.01 4.57
CA LEU A 38 7.66 -4.13 5.74
C LEU A 38 6.72 -2.94 5.54
N CYS A 39 6.75 -2.32 4.34
CA CYS A 39 5.83 -1.21 4.02
C CYS A 39 4.37 -1.65 4.05
N PHE A 40 4.05 -2.83 3.51
CA PHE A 40 2.69 -3.36 3.51
C PHE A 40 2.19 -3.69 4.93
N LEU A 41 3.06 -4.23 5.78
CA LEU A 41 2.73 -4.55 7.18
C LEU A 41 2.54 -3.27 8.02
N ALA A 42 3.40 -2.28 7.82
CA ALA A 42 3.35 -0.99 8.50
C ALA A 42 2.31 -0.01 7.91
N GLN A 43 1.56 -0.42 6.89
CA GLN A 43 0.58 0.40 6.17
C GLN A 43 1.18 1.65 5.50
N ALA A 44 2.49 1.65 5.23
CA ALA A 44 3.21 2.71 4.53
C ALA A 44 3.05 2.57 3.00
N TYR A 45 1.80 2.55 2.52
CA TYR A 45 1.49 2.23 1.12
C TYR A 45 1.97 3.27 0.10
N ASN A 46 2.07 4.54 0.50
CA ASN A 46 2.63 5.59 -0.35
C ASN A 46 4.11 5.29 -0.64
N HIS A 47 4.88 4.97 0.41
CA HIS A 47 6.28 4.60 0.25
C HIS A 47 6.46 3.32 -0.57
N ALA A 48 5.56 2.35 -0.41
CA ALA A 48 5.54 1.15 -1.27
C ALA A 48 5.34 1.50 -2.76
N CYS A 49 4.46 2.47 -3.08
CA CYS A 49 4.31 2.96 -4.45
C CYS A 49 5.60 3.58 -4.97
N ASP A 50 6.25 4.43 -4.18
CA ASP A 50 7.50 5.11 -4.58
C ASP A 50 8.61 4.10 -4.86
N ILE A 51 8.73 3.06 -4.03
CA ILE A 51 9.66 1.94 -4.24
C ILE A 51 9.35 1.22 -5.56
N LEU A 52 8.09 0.89 -5.82
CA LEU A 52 7.67 0.22 -7.06
C LEU A 52 7.93 1.08 -8.31
N THR A 53 7.68 2.38 -8.23
CA THR A 53 8.00 3.34 -9.31
C THR A 53 9.51 3.43 -9.53
N CYS A 54 10.32 3.40 -8.47
CA CYS A 54 11.77 3.36 -8.57
C CYS A 54 12.25 2.06 -9.25
N LEU A 55 11.72 0.91 -8.83
CA LEU A 55 12.02 -0.39 -9.43
C LEU A 55 11.67 -0.44 -10.92
N ALA A 56 10.55 0.16 -11.32
CA ALA A 56 10.14 0.23 -12.72
C ALA A 56 11.08 1.06 -13.62
N ARG A 57 11.86 1.97 -13.04
CA ARG A 57 12.85 2.80 -13.77
C ARG A 57 14.21 2.12 -13.91
N MET A 58 14.41 1.00 -13.24
CA MET A 58 15.65 0.22 -13.26
C MET A 58 15.45 -1.07 -14.06
N PRO A 59 16.52 -1.63 -14.66
CA PRO A 59 16.44 -2.95 -15.27
C PRO A 59 16.14 -4.00 -14.19
N ILE A 60 14.98 -4.65 -14.29
CA ILE A 60 14.52 -5.63 -13.29
C ILE A 60 15.22 -6.96 -13.55
N GLY A 61 16.10 -7.37 -12.63
CA GLY A 61 16.76 -8.67 -12.66
C GLY A 61 15.83 -9.81 -12.21
N ALA A 62 16.17 -11.04 -12.61
CA ALA A 62 15.42 -12.24 -12.24
C ALA A 62 15.31 -12.44 -10.72
N GLU A 63 16.34 -12.03 -9.96
CA GLU A 63 16.32 -12.11 -8.50
C GLU A 63 15.19 -11.26 -7.89
N VAL A 64 15.00 -10.03 -8.38
CA VAL A 64 13.91 -9.15 -7.93
C VAL A 64 12.57 -9.79 -8.24
N LEU A 65 12.39 -10.37 -9.43
CA LEU A 65 11.14 -11.06 -9.80
C LEU A 65 10.82 -12.22 -8.84
N VAL A 66 11.83 -13.01 -8.46
CA VAL A 66 11.66 -14.09 -7.46
C VAL A 66 11.26 -13.51 -6.09
N GLN A 67 11.86 -12.39 -5.69
CA GLN A 67 11.48 -11.70 -4.44
C GLN A 67 10.02 -11.19 -4.49
N LEU A 68 9.57 -10.65 -5.64
CA LEU A 68 8.20 -10.18 -5.83
C LEU A 68 7.18 -11.34 -5.85
N ASP A 69 7.52 -12.46 -6.48
CA ASP A 69 6.69 -13.68 -6.49
C ASP A 69 6.48 -14.24 -5.06
N ARG A 70 7.56 -14.28 -4.28
CA ARG A 70 7.49 -14.65 -2.84
C ARG A 70 6.68 -13.66 -2.03
N LEU A 71 6.82 -12.36 -2.29
CA LEU A 71 6.02 -11.32 -1.65
C LEU A 71 4.53 -11.53 -1.93
N VAL A 72 4.11 -11.79 -3.16
CA VAL A 72 2.70 -12.06 -3.46
C VAL A 72 2.20 -13.30 -2.71
N SER A 73 3.00 -14.37 -2.67
CA SER A 73 2.66 -15.55 -1.88
C SER A 73 2.52 -15.22 -0.37
N LEU A 74 3.38 -14.32 0.14
CA LEU A 74 3.33 -13.83 1.51
C LEU A 74 2.06 -13.01 1.78
N LEU A 75 1.55 -12.25 0.82
CA LEU A 75 0.31 -11.46 0.98
C LEU A 75 -0.95 -12.33 1.22
N GLU A 76 -0.93 -13.58 0.79
CA GLU A 76 -2.03 -14.53 1.06
C GLU A 76 -1.95 -15.14 2.47
N THR A 77 -0.81 -15.02 3.15
CA THR A 77 -0.64 -15.55 4.52
C THR A 77 -1.52 -14.80 5.53
N PRO A 78 -1.86 -15.41 6.68
CA PRO A 78 -2.66 -14.76 7.72
C PRO A 78 -2.03 -13.48 8.27
N ALA A 79 -0.70 -13.33 8.21
CA ALA A 79 -0.01 -12.10 8.62
C ALA A 79 -0.52 -10.84 7.87
N TYR A 80 -1.00 -11.01 6.63
CA TYR A 80 -1.53 -9.93 5.79
C TYR A 80 -3.05 -9.97 5.64
N ALA A 81 -3.77 -10.67 6.52
CA ALA A 81 -5.24 -10.69 6.50
C ALA A 81 -5.85 -9.27 6.61
N ALA A 82 -5.25 -8.41 7.45
CA ALA A 82 -5.68 -7.02 7.58
C ALA A 82 -5.58 -6.25 6.25
N LEU A 83 -4.49 -6.43 5.50
CA LEU A 83 -4.30 -5.81 4.19
C LEU A 83 -5.37 -6.25 3.19
N ARG A 84 -5.71 -7.55 3.17
CA ARG A 84 -6.79 -8.07 2.32
C ARG A 84 -8.17 -7.53 2.69
N LEU A 85 -8.42 -7.25 3.97
CA LEU A 85 -9.64 -6.55 4.39
C LEU A 85 -9.62 -5.05 4.03
N GLN A 86 -8.44 -4.43 3.98
CA GLN A 86 -8.29 -3.04 3.55
C GLN A 86 -8.56 -2.87 2.05
N LEU A 87 -8.27 -3.89 1.23
CA LEU A 87 -8.62 -3.91 -0.19
C LEU A 87 -10.13 -3.76 -0.48
N LEU A 88 -10.99 -4.17 0.46
CA LEU A 88 -12.45 -3.98 0.35
C LEU A 88 -12.87 -2.50 0.45
N ARG A 89 -11.96 -1.62 0.89
CA ARG A 89 -12.22 -0.18 1.08
C ARG A 89 -11.26 0.65 0.22
N PRO A 90 -11.40 0.62 -1.11
CA PRO A 90 -10.49 1.30 -2.03
C PRO A 90 -10.43 2.81 -1.79
N ARG A 91 -11.55 3.44 -1.39
CA ARG A 91 -11.61 4.87 -1.02
C ARG A 91 -10.57 5.27 0.02
N ARG A 92 -10.46 4.47 1.08
CA ARG A 92 -9.60 4.77 2.24
C ARG A 92 -8.15 4.36 1.99
N PHE A 93 -7.94 3.38 1.12
CA PHE A 93 -6.63 2.77 0.88
C PHE A 93 -6.26 2.77 -0.61
N ALA A 94 -6.48 3.91 -1.29
CA ALA A 94 -6.18 4.04 -2.73
C ALA A 94 -4.71 3.76 -3.05
N ALA A 95 -3.79 4.16 -2.16
CA ALA A 95 -2.37 3.87 -2.29
C ALA A 95 -2.04 2.37 -2.21
N LEU A 96 -2.78 1.60 -1.39
CA LEU A 96 -2.63 0.13 -1.34
C LEU A 96 -3.04 -0.48 -2.68
N THR A 97 -4.20 -0.08 -3.21
CA THR A 97 -4.67 -0.54 -4.51
C THR A 97 -3.65 -0.22 -5.60
N ARG A 98 -3.16 1.02 -5.66
CA ARG A 98 -2.13 1.44 -6.61
C ARG A 98 -0.84 0.63 -6.49
N ALA A 99 -0.36 0.41 -5.27
CA ALA A 99 0.84 -0.39 -5.01
C ALA A 99 0.65 -1.84 -5.49
N LEU A 100 -0.50 -2.46 -5.26
CA LEU A 100 -0.73 -3.85 -5.68
C LEU A 100 -0.88 -3.98 -7.19
N TYR A 101 -1.49 -3.01 -7.88
CA TYR A 101 -1.49 -2.98 -9.34
C TYR A 101 -0.09 -2.69 -9.92
N GLY A 102 0.69 -1.82 -9.27
CA GLY A 102 2.09 -1.60 -9.61
C GLY A 102 2.91 -2.88 -9.48
N LEU A 103 2.75 -3.60 -8.38
CA LEU A 103 3.37 -4.91 -8.16
C LEU A 103 2.95 -5.92 -9.25
N LEU A 104 1.66 -5.96 -9.60
CA LEU A 104 1.14 -6.81 -10.68
C LEU A 104 1.77 -6.48 -12.03
N ALA A 105 1.97 -5.19 -12.34
CA ALA A 105 2.58 -4.75 -13.60
C ALA A 105 4.06 -5.12 -13.72
N LEU A 106 4.77 -5.32 -12.60
CA LEU A 106 6.18 -5.72 -12.59
C LEU A 106 6.37 -7.25 -12.68
N LEU A 107 5.34 -8.04 -12.39
CA LEU A 107 5.43 -9.49 -12.42
C LEU A 107 5.33 -10.05 -13.85
N PRO A 108 6.11 -11.07 -14.22
CA PRO A 108 5.83 -11.87 -15.41
C PRO A 108 4.48 -12.58 -15.24
N GLN A 109 3.87 -13.10 -16.32
CA GLN A 109 2.62 -13.87 -16.28
C GLN A 109 2.78 -15.24 -15.58
N CYS A 110 3.15 -15.23 -14.30
CA CYS A 110 3.38 -16.38 -13.44
C CYS A 110 2.17 -16.68 -12.55
N ASN A 111 2.29 -17.66 -11.65
CA ASN A 111 1.22 -18.00 -10.73
C ASN A 111 0.91 -16.87 -9.73
N ALA A 112 1.94 -16.17 -9.22
CA ALA A 112 1.74 -14.99 -8.39
C ALA A 112 0.93 -13.90 -9.11
N TRP A 113 1.22 -13.64 -10.39
CA TRP A 113 0.42 -12.71 -11.19
C TRP A 113 -1.05 -13.12 -11.25
N ARG A 114 -1.33 -14.40 -11.58
CA ARG A 114 -2.72 -14.91 -11.67
C ARG A 114 -3.45 -14.81 -10.34
N LEU A 115 -2.76 -15.14 -9.25
CA LEU A 115 -3.31 -15.07 -7.89
C LEU A 115 -3.66 -13.64 -7.49
N LEU A 116 -2.71 -12.71 -7.64
CA LEU A 116 -2.92 -11.30 -7.32
C LEU A 116 -3.98 -10.67 -8.23
N ASN A 117 -3.95 -10.95 -9.53
CA ASN A 117 -4.95 -10.46 -10.48
C ASN A 117 -6.36 -10.96 -10.13
N ALA A 118 -6.53 -12.25 -9.78
CA ALA A 118 -7.82 -12.78 -9.39
C ALA A 118 -8.37 -12.09 -8.13
N ARG A 119 -7.51 -11.81 -7.15
CA ARG A 119 -7.89 -11.04 -5.94
C ARG A 119 -8.34 -9.62 -6.29
N LEU A 120 -7.57 -8.93 -7.11
CA LEU A 120 -7.86 -7.56 -7.51
C LEU A 120 -9.11 -7.47 -8.41
N GLN A 121 -9.41 -8.48 -9.22
CA GLN A 121 -10.64 -8.52 -10.02
C GLN A 121 -11.89 -8.81 -9.19
N SER A 122 -11.76 -9.59 -8.10
CA SER A 122 -12.88 -9.88 -7.22
C SER A 122 -13.39 -8.66 -6.43
N ALA A 123 -12.57 -7.61 -6.32
CA ALA A 123 -12.94 -6.33 -5.73
C ALA A 123 -12.54 -5.23 -6.72
N PRO A 124 -13.43 -4.78 -7.64
CA PRO A 124 -13.09 -3.84 -8.72
C PRO A 124 -12.84 -2.43 -8.17
N ALA A 125 -11.75 -2.29 -7.45
CA ALA A 125 -11.30 -1.12 -6.74
C ALA A 125 -10.92 0.01 -7.71
N LEU A 126 -10.36 -0.31 -8.87
CA LEU A 126 -10.03 0.68 -9.90
C LEU A 126 -11.26 1.28 -10.57
N ALA A 127 -12.32 0.48 -10.79
CA ALA A 127 -13.57 0.99 -11.32
C ALA A 127 -14.26 1.92 -10.30
N LEU A 128 -14.24 1.56 -9.01
CA LEU A 128 -14.77 2.42 -7.94
C LEU A 128 -13.99 3.73 -7.78
N LEU A 129 -12.64 3.67 -7.82
CA LEU A 129 -11.79 4.86 -7.76
C LEU A 129 -12.01 5.78 -8.98
N ALA A 130 -12.11 5.21 -10.19
CA ALA A 130 -12.33 5.98 -11.42
C ALA A 130 -13.73 6.63 -11.47
N LEU A 131 -14.75 5.98 -10.92
CA LEU A 131 -16.09 6.59 -10.80
C LEU A 131 -16.07 7.79 -9.85
N GLU A 132 -15.24 7.76 -8.81
CA GLU A 132 -15.14 8.83 -7.81
C GLU A 132 -14.29 10.00 -8.29
N ASP A 133 -13.16 9.75 -8.96
CA ASP A 133 -12.39 10.81 -9.64
C ASP A 133 -13.28 11.55 -10.65
N ALA A 134 -14.16 10.82 -11.35
CA ALA A 134 -15.14 11.39 -12.26
C ALA A 134 -16.25 12.19 -11.53
N GLU A 135 -16.70 11.75 -10.34
CA GLU A 135 -17.65 12.49 -9.50
C GLU A 135 -17.05 13.77 -8.91
N GLU A 136 -15.79 13.74 -8.45
CA GLU A 136 -15.07 14.92 -7.97
C GLU A 136 -14.82 15.94 -9.09
N GLU A 137 -14.39 15.49 -10.27
CA GLU A 137 -14.21 16.34 -11.45
C GLU A 137 -15.55 16.96 -11.89
N ASN A 138 -16.64 16.19 -11.89
CA ASN A 138 -17.98 16.68 -12.19
C ASN A 138 -18.48 17.70 -11.15
N SER A 139 -18.15 17.49 -9.87
CA SER A 139 -18.47 18.43 -8.79
C SER A 139 -17.68 19.75 -8.91
N ARG A 140 -16.38 19.67 -9.25
CA ARG A 140 -15.53 20.84 -9.54
C ARG A 140 -16.05 21.64 -10.73
N ARG A 141 -16.49 20.97 -11.80
CA ARG A 141 -17.06 21.61 -12.99
C ARG A 141 -18.39 22.29 -12.73
N ARG A 142 -19.26 21.68 -11.92
CA ARG A 142 -20.53 22.30 -11.51
C ARG A 142 -20.33 23.53 -10.61
N GLY A 143 -19.31 23.51 -9.74
CA GLY A 143 -18.96 24.66 -8.91
C GLY A 143 -18.55 25.93 -9.68
N TRP A 144 -18.02 25.78 -10.90
CA TRP A 144 -17.70 26.92 -11.78
C TRP A 144 -18.90 27.50 -12.53
N SER A 145 -19.99 26.73 -12.66
CA SER A 145 -21.19 27.16 -13.40
C SER A 145 -22.18 28.00 -12.58
N SER A 146 -21.84 28.33 -11.33
CA SER A 146 -22.70 29.09 -10.41
C SER A 146 -22.13 30.45 -9.99
N GLY A 147 -21.09 30.94 -10.69
CA GLY A 147 -20.49 32.27 -10.47
C GLY A 147 -20.89 33.26 -11.56
#